data_AF-U6KQE3-F1
#
_entry.id   AF-U6KQE3-F1
#
_cell.length_a   1.000
_cell.length_b   1.000
_cell.length_c   1.000
_cell.angle_alpha   90.00
_cell.angle_beta   90.00
_cell.angle_gamma   90.00
#
_symmetry.space_group_name_H-M   'P 1'
#
loop_
_entity.id
_entity.type
_entity.pdbx_description
1 polymer ?
#
loop_
_entity_poly.entity_id
_entity_poly.type
_entity_poly.pdbx_seq_one_letter_code
_entity_poly.pdbx_strand_id
1 'polypeptide(L)'
;MGAVSSCCAVEDADDRQVMKEPQPAAAAAAAAKEKPHSAKPRKESSSKEQSEQKSKDKERENKEAAKEEKKPKKQQQQEQPAVAVNQPEVEDLRKRLQGGMAIIVLLQDGTKLACTLHLNPSDKSLSISCEDKVRVIPLSDVKSLLHTRDQLKRVETKANLVDDENCVALHLIESGNCIPIRFEAVKDKHIFVEMMKQLKEEAEKNRN
;
A
#
# COMPACT_ATOMS: atom_id res chain seq x y z
N MET A 1 35.40 39.07 26.23
CA MET A 1 36.46 38.18 26.74
C MET A 1 36.15 37.91 28.20
N GLY A 2 35.71 36.71 28.54
CA GLY A 2 35.33 36.29 29.88
C GLY A 2 35.25 34.77 29.90
N ALA A 3 35.92 34.16 30.88
CA ALA A 3 36.54 32.86 30.80
C ALA A 3 35.60 31.63 30.86
N VAL A 4 36.10 30.56 30.26
CA VAL A 4 35.75 29.15 30.44
C VAL A 4 35.96 28.68 31.88
N SER A 5 35.13 27.73 32.33
CA SER A 5 35.50 26.54 33.13
C SER A 5 34.36 26.12 34.07
N SER A 6 33.88 24.88 33.93
CA SER A 6 34.13 23.88 34.98
C SER A 6 33.74 22.49 34.47
N CYS A 7 34.76 21.64 34.40
CA CYS A 7 34.64 20.20 34.29
C CYS A 7 34.40 19.57 35.68
N CYS A 8 34.09 18.28 35.65
CA CYS A 8 34.28 17.26 36.70
C CYS A 8 33.13 17.04 37.69
N ALA A 9 32.51 15.85 37.62
CA ALA A 9 32.80 14.78 38.58
C ALA A 9 32.41 13.40 37.99
N VAL A 10 33.41 12.52 38.01
CA VAL A 10 33.40 11.07 37.81
C VAL A 10 33.12 10.41 39.17
N GLU A 11 32.52 9.20 39.17
CA GLU A 11 32.83 8.02 40.01
C GLU A 11 31.59 7.11 40.06
N ASP A 12 31.56 5.96 39.39
CA ASP A 12 32.19 4.66 39.73
C ASP A 12 31.23 3.76 40.54
N ALA A 13 30.83 2.64 39.94
CA ALA A 13 30.52 1.40 40.66
C ALA A 13 30.39 0.25 39.66
N ASP A 14 31.49 -0.49 39.63
CA ASP A 14 31.78 -1.80 39.08
C ASP A 14 30.74 -2.93 39.37
N ASP A 15 31.02 -4.07 38.75
CA ASP A 15 30.62 -5.42 39.18
C ASP A 15 29.25 -5.99 38.72
N ARG A 16 29.27 -6.73 37.59
CA ARG A 16 29.18 -8.21 37.63
C ARG A 16 29.30 -8.83 36.23
N GLN A 17 30.49 -9.37 35.97
CA GLN A 17 30.71 -10.43 35.00
C GLN A 17 30.19 -11.76 35.59
N VAL A 18 29.37 -12.52 34.84
CA VAL A 18 29.41 -13.99 34.90
C VAL A 18 29.25 -14.57 33.49
N MET A 19 30.28 -15.32 33.11
CA MET A 19 30.45 -16.09 31.90
C MET A 19 29.41 -17.22 31.74
N LYS A 20 28.96 -17.50 30.50
CA LYS A 20 28.93 -18.87 29.93
C LYS A 20 28.41 -18.91 28.49
N GLU A 21 29.34 -18.88 27.55
CA GLU A 21 29.38 -19.75 26.37
C GLU A 21 30.86 -20.17 26.22
N PRO A 22 31.23 -21.24 25.50
CA PRO A 22 30.45 -22.13 24.64
C PRO A 22 30.68 -23.62 24.98
N GLN A 23 29.97 -24.55 24.33
CA GLN A 23 30.64 -25.70 23.72
C GLN A 23 29.75 -26.48 22.72
N PRO A 24 30.33 -26.90 21.58
CA PRO A 24 29.71 -27.75 20.57
C PRO A 24 30.07 -29.24 20.76
N ALA A 25 29.16 -30.13 20.38
CA ALA A 25 29.43 -31.54 20.08
C ALA A 25 28.47 -31.94 18.93
N ALA A 26 28.90 -32.14 17.69
CA ALA A 26 29.74 -33.19 17.13
C ALA A 26 29.04 -34.58 16.99
N ALA A 27 28.95 -35.01 15.73
CA ALA A 27 28.81 -36.39 15.21
C ALA A 27 27.42 -37.06 15.38
N ALA A 28 26.89 -37.91 14.49
CA ALA A 28 27.37 -38.59 13.29
C ALA A 28 26.12 -38.98 12.44
N ALA A 29 26.15 -38.88 11.10
CA ALA A 29 26.40 -39.97 10.13
C ALA A 29 25.26 -41.03 9.96
N ALA A 30 24.81 -41.15 8.70
CA ALA A 30 24.27 -42.33 7.96
C ALA A 30 23.09 -41.89 7.06
N ALA A 31 23.15 -41.76 5.74
CA ALA A 31 23.48 -42.73 4.68
C ALA A 31 22.50 -43.91 4.55
N ALA A 32 21.48 -43.78 3.68
CA ALA A 32 20.93 -44.85 2.82
C ALA A 32 19.96 -44.21 1.79
N LYS A 33 20.21 -44.20 0.48
CA LYS A 33 20.23 -45.28 -0.54
C LYS A 33 18.83 -45.71 -1.05
N GLU A 34 18.73 -45.65 -2.40
CA GLU A 34 17.88 -46.44 -3.30
C GLU A 34 16.39 -46.02 -3.45
N LYS A 35 15.76 -46.00 -4.63
CA LYS A 35 16.14 -46.28 -6.04
C LYS A 35 15.01 -45.75 -6.96
N PRO A 36 15.24 -45.65 -8.29
CA PRO A 36 14.37 -45.09 -9.31
C PRO A 36 13.48 -46.16 -9.98
N HIS A 37 12.33 -45.82 -10.53
CA HIS A 37 11.54 -46.61 -11.51
C HIS A 37 10.33 -45.72 -11.90
N SER A 38 9.80 -45.58 -13.12
CA SER A 38 10.02 -46.19 -14.42
C SER A 38 9.19 -45.43 -15.49
N ALA A 39 9.66 -45.50 -16.73
CA ALA A 39 8.86 -45.71 -17.95
C ALA A 39 7.86 -44.65 -18.47
N LYS A 40 8.30 -43.97 -19.54
CA LYS A 40 7.56 -43.80 -20.84
C LYS A 40 7.16 -45.19 -21.39
N PRO A 41 6.19 -45.42 -22.32
CA PRO A 41 6.00 -44.64 -23.56
C PRO A 41 4.60 -44.66 -24.25
N ARG A 42 4.57 -44.07 -25.47
CA ARG A 42 3.66 -44.34 -26.62
C ARG A 42 2.22 -43.79 -26.53
N LYS A 43 1.57 -43.30 -27.60
CA LYS A 43 1.60 -43.59 -29.05
C LYS A 43 1.01 -42.36 -29.81
N GLU A 44 1.54 -41.99 -30.99
CA GLU A 44 0.89 -42.11 -32.33
C GLU A 44 -0.54 -41.52 -32.39
N SER A 45 -0.99 -40.72 -33.35
CA SER A 45 -0.67 -40.51 -34.78
C SER A 45 -1.75 -39.50 -35.25
N SER A 46 -1.48 -38.44 -36.04
CA SER A 46 -1.33 -38.40 -37.51
C SER A 46 -2.39 -37.48 -38.14
N SER A 47 -1.92 -36.70 -39.13
CA SER A 47 -2.62 -36.30 -40.38
C SER A 47 -3.84 -35.36 -40.28
N LYS A 48 -4.11 -34.41 -41.17
CA LYS A 48 -3.62 -34.09 -42.53
C LYS A 48 -4.29 -32.76 -42.96
N GLU A 49 -3.62 -31.99 -43.83
CA GLU A 49 -4.16 -31.28 -45.02
C GLU A 49 -5.31 -30.26 -44.86
N GLN A 50 -5.47 -29.18 -45.62
CA GLN A 50 -4.78 -28.48 -46.72
C GLN A 50 -5.65 -27.24 -47.06
N SER A 51 -5.15 -26.44 -48.00
CA SER A 51 -5.83 -25.45 -48.86
C SER A 51 -5.88 -24.01 -48.32
N GLU A 52 -5.10 -23.08 -48.89
CA GLU A 52 -5.30 -22.40 -50.20
C GLU A 52 -6.58 -21.55 -50.18
N GLN A 53 -6.64 -20.28 -50.60
CA GLN A 53 -5.89 -19.52 -51.58
C GLN A 53 -6.43 -18.08 -51.56
N LYS A 54 -5.60 -17.10 -51.98
CA LYS A 54 -5.95 -15.89 -52.79
C LYS A 54 -6.96 -14.86 -52.20
N SER A 55 -6.94 -13.57 -52.50
CA SER A 55 -6.13 -12.66 -53.32
C SER A 55 -6.76 -11.27 -53.21
N LYS A 56 -5.94 -10.25 -53.48
CA LYS A 56 -6.26 -8.98 -54.16
C LYS A 56 -6.97 -7.85 -53.41
N ASP A 57 -6.17 -6.81 -53.15
CA ASP A 57 -6.17 -5.55 -53.93
C ASP A 57 -7.52 -4.85 -54.13
N LYS A 58 -7.74 -3.72 -53.43
CA LYS A 58 -7.98 -2.43 -54.09
C LYS A 58 -8.05 -1.25 -53.14
N GLU A 59 -7.12 -0.34 -53.39
CA GLU A 59 -7.09 1.09 -53.16
C GLU A 59 -8.43 1.80 -53.41
N ARG A 60 -8.78 2.76 -52.54
CA ARG A 60 -9.38 4.05 -52.94
C ARG A 60 -9.38 5.06 -51.79
N GLU A 61 -8.64 6.14 -52.01
CA GLU A 61 -8.85 7.47 -51.42
C GLU A 61 -10.33 7.86 -51.45
N ASN A 62 -10.83 8.50 -50.38
CA ASN A 62 -11.46 9.81 -50.54
C ASN A 62 -11.42 10.66 -49.27
N LYS A 63 -11.30 11.97 -49.53
CA LYS A 63 -11.12 13.13 -48.66
C LYS A 63 -12.33 13.51 -47.79
N GLU A 64 -11.97 14.21 -46.70
CA GLU A 64 -12.62 15.39 -46.08
C GLU A 64 -14.13 15.37 -45.83
N ALA A 65 -14.52 15.44 -44.55
CA ALA A 65 -15.45 16.46 -44.05
C ALA A 65 -15.49 16.51 -42.51
N ALA A 66 -15.63 17.74 -41.99
CA ALA A 66 -16.30 18.12 -40.75
C ALA A 66 -15.59 17.88 -39.40
N LYS A 67 -14.74 18.86 -39.08
CA LYS A 67 -14.77 19.68 -37.86
C LYS A 67 -16.05 19.48 -37.00
N GLU A 68 -15.93 18.87 -35.83
CA GLU A 68 -16.84 19.15 -34.71
C GLU A 68 -16.09 19.05 -33.38
N GLU A 69 -15.97 20.20 -32.73
CA GLU A 69 -15.41 20.40 -31.40
C GLU A 69 -16.25 19.67 -30.35
N LYS A 70 -15.87 18.44 -29.98
CA LYS A 70 -16.38 17.80 -28.76
C LYS A 70 -15.59 18.27 -27.54
N LYS A 71 -16.08 19.40 -27.02
CA LYS A 71 -16.01 19.89 -25.63
C LYS A 71 -15.75 18.75 -24.62
N PRO A 72 -14.76 18.88 -23.70
CA PRO A 72 -14.51 17.87 -22.68
C PRO A 72 -15.75 17.75 -21.79
N LYS A 73 -16.42 16.59 -21.85
CA LYS A 73 -17.46 16.22 -20.90
C LYS A 73 -16.79 16.08 -19.53
N LYS A 74 -16.88 17.16 -18.74
CA LYS A 74 -16.84 17.16 -17.28
C LYS A 74 -17.94 16.20 -16.82
N GLN A 75 -17.63 14.91 -16.72
CA GLN A 75 -18.56 13.94 -16.15
C GLN A 75 -18.54 14.13 -14.63
N GLN A 76 -19.65 14.72 -14.22
CA GLN A 76 -20.19 14.86 -12.87
C GLN A 76 -19.73 13.71 -11.97
N GLN A 77 -18.98 14.07 -10.93
CA GLN A 77 -18.87 13.27 -9.72
C GLN A 77 -20.31 13.05 -9.23
N GLN A 78 -20.78 11.80 -9.29
CA GLN A 78 -21.94 11.40 -8.50
C GLN A 78 -21.52 11.50 -7.04
N GLU A 79 -21.95 12.58 -6.39
CA GLU A 79 -21.91 12.74 -4.95
C GLU A 79 -22.74 11.61 -4.33
N GLN A 80 -22.05 10.60 -3.80
CA GLN A 80 -22.65 9.70 -2.83
C GLN A 80 -23.16 10.54 -1.65
N PRO A 81 -24.29 10.17 -1.02
CA PRO A 81 -24.83 10.93 0.10
C PRO A 81 -23.74 11.13 1.14
N ALA A 82 -23.44 12.39 1.45
CA ALA A 82 -22.42 12.75 2.41
C ALA A 82 -22.79 12.12 3.74
N VAL A 83 -22.09 11.05 4.13
CA VAL A 83 -22.16 10.52 5.49
C VAL A 83 -21.74 11.68 6.38
N ALA A 84 -22.68 12.24 7.13
CA ALA A 84 -22.41 13.34 8.05
C ALA A 84 -21.52 12.81 9.18
N VAL A 85 -20.20 12.96 8.99
CA VAL A 85 -19.21 12.62 10.01
C VAL A 85 -19.20 13.74 11.05
N ASN A 86 -19.46 13.39 12.31
CA ASN A 86 -19.46 14.37 13.39
C ASN A 86 -18.05 14.58 13.95
N GLN A 87 -17.72 15.82 14.35
CA GLN A 87 -16.49 16.19 15.07
C GLN A 87 -16.05 15.20 16.17
N PRO A 88 -16.92 14.77 17.12
CA PRO A 88 -16.52 13.81 18.15
C PRO A 88 -16.06 12.46 17.59
N GLU A 89 -16.60 12.02 16.44
CA GLU A 89 -16.22 10.75 15.82
C GLU A 89 -14.85 10.85 15.15
N VAL A 90 -14.52 12.03 14.60
CA VAL A 90 -13.17 12.33 14.08
C VAL A 90 -12.14 12.28 15.20
N GLU A 91 -12.42 12.95 16.32
CA GLU A 91 -11.51 12.97 17.46
C GLU A 91 -11.36 11.61 18.14
N ASP A 92 -12.42 10.79 18.18
CA ASP A 92 -12.34 9.39 18.62
C ASP A 92 -11.42 8.57 17.70
N LEU A 93 -11.64 8.62 16.39
CA LEU A 93 -10.79 7.91 15.43
C LEU A 93 -9.33 8.36 15.54
N ARG A 94 -9.10 9.68 15.69
CA ARG A 94 -7.77 10.25 15.87
C ARG A 94 -7.06 9.68 17.10
N LYS A 95 -7.75 9.58 18.25
CA LYS A 95 -7.21 8.96 19.46
C LYS A 95 -6.90 7.48 19.27
N ARG A 96 -7.81 6.73 18.62
CA ARG A 96 -7.57 5.31 18.30
C ARG A 96 -6.35 5.14 17.38
N LEU A 97 -6.19 6.01 16.39
CA LEU A 97 -5.00 6.01 15.52
C LEU A 97 -3.72 6.39 16.25
N GLN A 98 -3.76 7.28 17.24
CA GLN A 98 -2.58 7.55 18.08
C GLN A 98 -2.18 6.31 18.90
N GLY A 99 -3.17 5.57 19.41
CA GLY A 99 -2.97 4.30 20.13
C GLY A 99 -2.58 3.11 19.25
N GLY A 100 -2.74 3.23 17.94
CA GLY A 100 -2.54 2.13 16.99
C GLY A 100 -3.84 1.42 16.67
N MET A 101 -4.23 1.47 15.40
CA MET A 101 -5.45 0.83 14.90
C MET A 101 -5.10 -0.33 13.98
N ALA A 102 -5.72 -1.48 14.20
CA ALA A 102 -5.60 -2.62 13.30
C ALA A 102 -6.23 -2.30 11.94
N ILE A 103 -5.48 -2.57 10.87
CA ILE A 103 -5.90 -2.41 9.49
C ILE A 103 -5.37 -3.59 8.65
N ILE A 104 -5.84 -3.69 7.42
CA ILE A 104 -5.26 -4.61 6.42
C ILE A 104 -4.65 -3.78 5.29
N VAL A 105 -3.38 -3.99 4.98
CA VAL A 105 -2.74 -3.48 3.77
C VAL A 105 -2.91 -4.49 2.65
N LEU A 106 -3.32 -4.02 1.47
CA LEU A 106 -3.53 -4.87 0.29
C LEU A 106 -2.35 -4.67 -0.68
N LEU A 107 -1.57 -5.72 -0.87
CA LEU A 107 -0.41 -5.71 -1.76
C LEU A 107 -0.84 -5.83 -3.24
N GLN A 108 0.09 -5.54 -4.15
CA GLN A 108 -0.14 -5.57 -5.59
C GLN A 108 -0.53 -6.96 -6.11
N ASP A 109 -0.02 -8.02 -5.49
CA ASP A 109 -0.30 -9.41 -5.83
C ASP A 109 -1.65 -9.92 -5.27
N GLY A 110 -2.36 -9.09 -4.49
CA GLY A 110 -3.61 -9.45 -3.83
C GLY A 110 -3.44 -9.92 -2.39
N THR A 111 -2.21 -10.08 -1.91
CA THR A 111 -1.92 -10.51 -0.54
C THR A 111 -2.42 -9.49 0.47
N LYS A 112 -2.99 -9.99 1.57
CA LYS A 112 -3.52 -9.18 2.67
C LYS A 112 -2.56 -9.25 3.85
N LEU A 113 -1.99 -8.12 4.24
CA LEU A 113 -1.13 -8.02 5.42
C LEU A 113 -1.90 -7.37 6.56
N ALA A 114 -1.96 -8.04 7.71
CA ALA A 114 -2.44 -7.42 8.94
C ALA A 114 -1.38 -6.44 9.44
N CYS A 115 -1.78 -5.18 9.63
CA CYS A 115 -0.86 -4.12 10.03
C CYS A 115 -1.51 -3.23 11.09
N THR A 116 -0.69 -2.44 11.78
CA THR A 116 -1.15 -1.39 12.68
C THR A 116 -0.87 -0.03 12.06
N LEU A 117 -1.89 0.82 11.99
CA LEU A 117 -1.79 2.20 11.54
C LEU A 117 -1.70 3.13 12.76
N HIS A 118 -0.65 3.94 12.79
CA HIS A 118 -0.45 4.97 13.79
C HIS A 118 -0.49 6.37 13.18
N LEU A 119 -1.14 7.32 13.85
CA LEU A 119 -1.02 8.75 13.55
C LEU A 119 -0.11 9.40 14.60
N ASN A 120 0.99 9.97 14.14
CA ASN A 120 1.93 10.73 14.98
C ASN A 120 1.67 12.23 14.80
N PRO A 121 0.99 12.89 15.77
CA PRO A 121 0.67 14.32 15.64
C PRO A 121 1.90 15.21 15.73
N SER A 122 2.92 14.82 16.51
CA SER A 122 4.17 15.59 16.68
C SER A 122 4.95 15.70 15.37
N ASP A 123 5.12 14.57 14.69
CA ASP A 123 5.91 14.49 13.46
C ASP A 123 5.06 14.68 12.20
N LYS A 124 3.75 14.91 12.36
CA LYS A 124 2.76 15.01 11.28
C LYS A 124 2.93 13.87 10.27
N SER A 125 2.94 12.63 10.76
CA SER A 125 3.18 11.44 9.95
C SER A 125 2.22 10.30 10.30
N LEU A 126 2.00 9.42 9.32
CA LEU A 126 1.37 8.12 9.51
C LEU A 126 2.47 7.05 9.57
N SER A 127 2.34 6.08 10.46
CA SER A 127 3.22 4.91 10.47
C SER A 127 2.39 3.66 10.23
N ILE A 128 2.83 2.83 9.28
CA ILE A 128 2.23 1.54 8.98
C ILE A 128 3.22 0.47 9.41
N SER A 129 2.85 -0.30 10.43
CA SER A 129 3.66 -1.38 10.99
C SER A 129 3.06 -2.71 10.56
N CYS A 130 3.76 -3.47 9.72
CA CYS A 130 3.37 -4.80 9.28
C CYS A 130 4.47 -5.78 9.69
N GLU A 131 4.15 -6.76 10.53
CA GLU A 131 5.13 -7.72 11.07
C GLU A 131 6.34 -6.96 11.68
N ASP A 132 7.55 -7.18 11.15
CA ASP A 132 8.79 -6.56 11.65
C ASP A 132 9.18 -5.27 10.90
N LYS A 133 8.31 -4.77 10.01
CA LYS A 133 8.60 -3.60 9.17
C LYS A 133 7.68 -2.44 9.52
N VAL A 134 8.29 -1.28 9.74
CA VAL A 134 7.59 -0.02 9.93
C VAL A 134 7.89 0.91 8.76
N ARG A 135 6.84 1.42 8.12
CA ARG A 135 6.94 2.46 7.09
C ARG A 135 6.33 3.75 7.62
N VAL A 136 7.14 4.79 7.73
CA VAL A 136 6.69 6.13 8.09
C VAL A 136 6.37 6.92 6.81
N ILE A 137 5.23 7.58 6.79
CA ILE A 137 4.69 8.36 5.68
C ILE A 137 4.36 9.76 6.21
N PRO A 138 5.18 10.79 5.89
CA PRO A 138 4.84 12.16 6.22
C PRO A 138 3.49 12.56 5.62
N LEU A 139 2.66 13.31 6.36
CA LEU A 139 1.36 13.78 5.83
C LEU A 139 1.54 14.68 4.60
N SER A 140 2.69 15.35 4.48
CA SER A 140 3.07 16.15 3.30
C SER A 140 3.33 15.30 2.06
N ASP A 141 3.68 14.02 2.19
CA ASP A 141 3.88 13.10 1.06
C ASP A 141 2.55 12.47 0.60
N VAL A 142 1.47 12.56 1.38
CA VAL A 142 0.16 12.09 0.93
C VAL A 142 -0.41 13.10 -0.06
N LYS A 143 -0.45 12.79 -1.35
CA LYS A 143 -1.02 13.65 -2.41
C LYS A 143 -2.53 13.73 -2.32
N SER A 144 -3.19 12.58 -2.24
CA SER A 144 -4.65 12.47 -2.22
C SER A 144 -5.08 11.13 -1.62
N LEU A 145 -6.34 11.01 -1.23
CA LEU A 145 -6.95 9.74 -0.86
C LEU A 145 -7.83 9.26 -2.01
N LEU A 146 -7.65 8.01 -2.41
CA LEU A 146 -8.50 7.33 -3.37
C LEU A 146 -9.51 6.49 -2.58
N HIS A 147 -10.80 6.82 -2.66
CA HIS A 147 -11.82 6.22 -1.82
C HIS A 147 -13.16 6.00 -2.51
N THR A 148 -13.29 6.44 -3.77
CA THR A 148 -14.44 6.12 -4.62
C THR A 148 -14.09 4.97 -5.57
N ARG A 149 -15.13 4.28 -6.05
CA ARG A 149 -15.01 3.16 -7.00
C ARG A 149 -14.12 3.51 -8.21
N ASP A 150 -14.35 4.67 -8.83
CA ASP A 150 -13.62 5.12 -10.02
C ASP A 150 -12.17 5.51 -9.76
N GLN A 151 -11.87 5.97 -8.54
CA GLN A 151 -10.51 6.27 -8.12
C GLN A 151 -9.73 4.99 -7.85
N LEU A 152 -10.32 4.06 -7.10
CA LEU A 152 -9.70 2.79 -6.72
C LEU A 152 -9.46 1.87 -7.94
N LYS A 153 -10.29 1.95 -8.98
CA LYS A 153 -10.10 1.21 -10.24
C LYS A 153 -8.79 1.53 -10.96
N ARG A 154 -8.17 2.68 -10.67
CA ARG A 154 -6.90 3.11 -11.28
C ARG A 154 -5.68 2.51 -10.61
N VAL A 155 -5.86 1.88 -9.45
CA VAL A 155 -4.76 1.24 -8.72
C VAL A 155 -4.48 -0.13 -9.32
N GLU A 156 -3.26 -0.34 -9.79
CA GLU A 156 -2.83 -1.61 -10.35
C GLU A 156 -2.58 -2.63 -9.23
N THR A 157 -3.55 -3.51 -8.99
CA THR A 157 -3.44 -4.61 -8.02
C THR A 157 -4.36 -5.77 -8.40
N LYS A 158 -4.02 -6.98 -7.94
CA LYS A 158 -4.90 -8.16 -7.99
C LYS A 158 -5.92 -8.18 -6.84
N ALA A 159 -5.77 -7.32 -5.83
CA ALA A 159 -6.75 -7.20 -4.73
C ALA A 159 -8.06 -6.58 -5.23
N ASN A 160 -9.20 -7.02 -4.68
CA ASN A 160 -10.48 -6.37 -4.95
C ASN A 160 -10.63 -5.09 -4.11
N LEU A 161 -10.25 -3.94 -4.68
CA LEU A 161 -10.45 -2.62 -4.06
C LEU A 161 -11.80 -1.99 -4.44
N VAL A 162 -12.32 -2.34 -5.60
CA VAL A 162 -13.40 -1.59 -6.27
C VAL A 162 -14.77 -1.96 -5.68
N ASP A 163 -14.94 -3.21 -5.25
CA ASP A 163 -16.18 -3.66 -4.61
C ASP A 163 -16.08 -3.69 -3.08
N ASP A 164 -14.96 -3.24 -2.50
CA ASP A 164 -14.76 -3.18 -1.04
C ASP A 164 -14.94 -1.75 -0.51
N GLU A 165 -16.07 -1.51 0.15
CA GLU A 165 -16.44 -0.20 0.69
C GLU A 165 -15.55 0.25 1.85
N ASN A 166 -14.80 -0.68 2.46
CA ASN A 166 -13.87 -0.40 3.55
C ASN A 166 -12.50 0.10 3.07
N CYS A 167 -12.25 0.13 1.76
CA CYS A 167 -10.95 0.46 1.20
C CYS A 167 -10.74 1.96 0.99
N VAL A 168 -9.53 2.42 1.27
CA VAL A 168 -8.97 3.70 0.88
C VAL A 168 -7.53 3.50 0.46
N ALA A 169 -7.03 4.21 -0.55
CA ALA A 169 -5.62 4.18 -0.90
C ALA A 169 -4.95 5.54 -0.67
N LEU A 170 -3.79 5.51 -0.01
CA LEU A 170 -2.91 6.66 0.14
C LEU A 170 -2.11 6.83 -1.16
N HIS A 171 -2.39 7.86 -1.94
CA HIS A 171 -1.59 8.19 -3.11
C HIS A 171 -0.42 9.08 -2.70
N LEU A 172 0.80 8.59 -2.87
CA LEU A 172 2.03 9.25 -2.41
C LEU A 172 2.62 10.14 -3.50
N ILE A 173 3.18 11.29 -3.11
CA ILE A 173 3.79 12.26 -4.04
C ILE A 173 5.12 11.71 -4.55
N GLU A 174 6.01 11.33 -3.64
CA GLU A 174 7.40 11.02 -3.95
C GLU A 174 7.52 9.82 -4.91
N SER A 175 6.76 8.77 -4.64
CA SER A 175 6.80 7.54 -5.45
C SER A 175 5.76 7.49 -6.57
N GLY A 176 4.72 8.33 -6.52
CA GLY A 176 3.54 8.20 -7.37
C GLY A 176 2.70 6.93 -7.13
N ASN A 177 3.15 6.06 -6.22
CA ASN A 177 2.47 4.80 -5.91
C ASN A 177 1.33 5.00 -4.92
N CYS A 178 0.48 3.98 -4.81
CA CYS A 178 -0.63 3.94 -3.86
C CYS A 178 -0.41 2.85 -2.81
N ILE A 179 -0.82 3.12 -1.57
CA ILE A 179 -0.90 2.11 -0.50
C ILE A 179 -2.37 1.90 -0.16
N PRO A 180 -3.00 0.82 -0.63
CA PRO A 180 -4.37 0.49 -0.27
C PRO A 180 -4.45 -0.06 1.16
N ILE A 181 -5.35 0.53 1.94
CA ILE A 181 -5.64 0.21 3.31
C ILE A 181 -7.13 -0.13 3.40
N ARG A 182 -7.44 -1.23 4.07
CA ARG A 182 -8.79 -1.67 4.38
C ARG A 182 -9.02 -1.56 5.88
N PHE A 183 -10.07 -0.82 6.24
CA PHE A 183 -10.56 -0.74 7.61
C PHE A 183 -11.48 -1.92 7.93
N GLU A 184 -11.70 -2.16 9.22
CA GLU A 184 -12.69 -3.15 9.67
C GLU A 184 -14.12 -2.65 9.39
N ALA A 185 -14.39 -1.39 9.72
CA ALA A 185 -15.69 -0.76 9.55
C ALA A 185 -15.69 0.30 8.43
N VAL A 186 -16.74 0.28 7.59
CA VAL A 186 -16.99 1.30 6.55
C VAL A 186 -17.00 2.71 7.16
N LYS A 187 -17.56 2.83 8.37
CA LYS A 187 -17.65 4.08 9.12
C LYS A 187 -16.26 4.67 9.39
N ASP A 188 -15.32 3.85 9.87
CA ASP A 188 -13.96 4.29 10.16
C ASP A 188 -13.25 4.78 8.90
N LYS A 189 -13.45 4.11 7.76
CA LYS A 189 -12.95 4.58 6.46
C LYS A 189 -13.48 5.97 6.10
N HIS A 190 -14.77 6.25 6.32
CA HIS A 190 -15.34 7.56 6.01
C HIS A 190 -14.80 8.65 6.94
N ILE A 191 -14.75 8.37 8.25
CA ILE A 191 -14.18 9.29 9.22
C ILE A 191 -12.70 9.56 8.91
N PHE A 192 -11.94 8.52 8.52
CA PHE A 192 -10.53 8.66 8.16
C PHE A 192 -10.32 9.59 6.97
N VAL A 193 -11.16 9.46 5.93
CA VAL A 193 -11.11 10.34 4.75
C VAL A 193 -11.34 11.80 5.14
N GLU A 194 -12.34 12.07 5.98
CA GLU A 194 -12.64 13.43 6.44
C GLU A 194 -11.54 13.99 7.36
N MET A 195 -11.07 13.19 8.32
CA MET A 195 -9.97 13.55 9.22
C MET A 195 -8.71 13.94 8.44
N MET A 196 -8.33 13.16 7.43
CA MET A 196 -7.16 13.43 6.61
C MET A 196 -7.29 14.70 5.75
N LYS A 197 -8.50 15.07 5.33
CA LYS A 197 -8.75 16.37 4.68
C LYS A 197 -8.52 17.51 5.66
N GLN A 198 -9.05 17.42 6.88
CA GLN A 198 -8.87 18.43 7.93
C GLN A 198 -7.38 18.63 8.27
N LEU A 199 -6.64 17.54 8.47
CA LEU A 199 -5.20 17.60 8.76
C LEU A 199 -4.39 18.26 7.63
N LYS A 200 -4.80 18.07 6.37
CA LYS A 200 -4.17 18.75 5.23
C LYS A 200 -4.47 20.23 5.19
N GLU A 201 -5.73 20.61 5.40
CA GLU A 201 -6.12 22.03 5.44
C GLU A 201 -5.43 22.78 6.59
N GLU A 202 -5.29 22.14 7.75
CA GLU A 202 -4.52 22.67 8.88
C GLU A 202 -3.02 22.83 8.56
N ALA A 203 -2.45 21.88 7.81
CA ALA A 203 -1.06 21.96 7.39
C ALA A 203 -0.80 23.11 6.40
N GLU A 204 -1.72 23.34 5.46
CA GLU A 204 -1.64 24.44 4.50
C GLU A 204 -1.85 25.81 5.17
N LYS A 205 -2.81 25.94 6.09
CA LYS A 205 -3.06 27.20 6.84
C LYS A 205 -1.85 27.64 7.67
N ASN A 206 -1.11 26.71 8.25
CA ASN A 206 0.07 27.01 9.05
C ASN A 206 1.32 27.37 8.22
N ARG A 207 1.23 27.30 6.88
CA ARG A 207 2.34 27.61 5.97
C ARG A 207 2.30 29.04 5.42
N ASN A 208 1.18 29.74 5.61
CA ASN A 208 0.91 31.12 5.22
C ASN A 208 1.04 32.08 6.40
#